data_AF-A0A2U1TV77-F1
#
_entry.id   AF-A0A2U1TV77-F1
#
_cell.length_a   1.000
_cell.length_b   1.000
_cell.length_c   1.000
_cell.angle_alpha   90.00
_cell.angle_beta   90.00
_cell.angle_gamma   90.00
#
_symmetry.space_group_name_H-M   'P 1'
#
loop_
_entity.id
_entity.type
_entity.pdbx_description
1 polymer ?
#
loop_
_entity_poly.entity_id
_entity_poly.type
_entity_poly.pdbx_seq_one_letter_code
_entity_poly.pdbx_strand_id
1 'polypeptide(L)'
;MMTENTRTVLRLKRATVSTATTSGHVTADTSRATEKTSNKQNRKNRKKLERLVSLWPDAFNLENPRPLAIGIDKAMAADIERRQLSGAGSLRFSLGLYVHRSAYIKALAAGGQRYDLNGNPQGDVTAEQQERARAQRKQKKALRTEDAKCD
;
A
#
# COMPACT_ATOMS: atom_id res chain seq x y z
N MET A 1 -4.09 -22.57 15.67
CA MET A 1 -2.99 -21.60 15.72
C MET A 1 -3.39 -20.38 14.88
N MET A 2 -4.02 -19.37 15.49
CA MET A 2 -4.53 -18.19 14.79
C MET A 2 -3.66 -17.00 15.19
N THR A 3 -2.89 -16.44 14.25
CA THR A 3 -2.09 -15.23 14.50
C THR A 3 -2.86 -14.01 14.01
N GLU A 4 -3.52 -13.35 14.95
CA GLU A 4 -4.18 -12.06 14.74
C GLU A 4 -3.12 -10.95 14.77
N ASN A 5 -2.82 -10.38 13.60
CA ASN A 5 -1.89 -9.25 13.46
C ASN A 5 -2.66 -7.94 13.62
N THR A 6 -2.87 -7.54 14.87
CA THR A 6 -3.43 -6.24 15.27
C THR A 6 -2.40 -5.13 15.02
N ARG A 7 -2.44 -4.52 13.84
CA ARG A 7 -1.63 -3.33 13.53
C ARG A 7 -2.22 -2.10 14.22
N THR A 8 -1.56 -1.69 15.30
CA THR A 8 -1.78 -0.45 16.01
C THR A 8 -1.62 0.76 15.07
N VAL A 9 -2.68 1.56 14.96
CA VAL A 9 -2.62 2.89 14.32
C VAL A 9 -1.83 3.83 15.23
N LEU A 10 -0.63 4.22 14.82
CA LEU A 10 0.16 5.26 15.50
C LEU A 10 -0.60 6.59 15.47
N ARG A 11 -1.31 6.89 16.57
CA ARG A 11 -1.80 8.22 16.89
C ARG A 11 -0.64 9.04 17.45
N LEU A 12 -0.07 9.90 16.61
CA LEU A 12 1.00 10.81 17.02
C LEU A 12 0.42 11.93 17.89
N LYS A 13 0.93 12.00 19.12
CA LYS A 13 0.63 12.97 20.18
C LYS A 13 0.87 14.41 19.72
N ARG A 14 -0.03 15.33 20.12
CA ARG A 14 0.32 16.75 20.35
C ARG A 14 -0.07 17.09 21.79
N ALA A 15 0.92 17.60 22.51
CA ALA A 15 0.80 18.02 23.90
C ALA A 15 -0.13 19.23 24.01
N THR A 16 -1.02 19.20 25.01
CA THR A 16 -1.78 20.35 25.46
C THR A 16 -0.95 21.10 26.50
N VAL A 17 -0.40 22.24 26.11
CA VAL A 17 -0.10 23.33 27.05
C VAL A 17 -1.02 24.48 26.64
N SER A 18 -2.09 24.67 27.40
CA SER A 18 -2.82 25.94 27.50
C SER A 18 -2.53 26.46 28.90
N THR A 19 -2.24 27.73 29.09
CA THR A 19 -3.21 28.85 29.06
C THR A 19 -2.39 30.15 28.91
N ALA A 20 -2.85 31.19 28.23
CA ALA A 20 -4.08 31.91 28.55
C ALA A 20 -4.49 32.91 27.45
N THR A 21 -5.78 33.28 27.49
CA THR A 21 -6.31 34.63 27.24
C THR A 21 -6.66 35.05 25.80
N THR A 22 -7.99 35.15 25.61
CA THR A 22 -8.74 36.15 24.83
C THR A 22 -9.00 35.94 23.34
N SER A 23 -10.27 35.59 23.08
CA SER A 23 -11.24 36.25 22.18
C SER A 23 -10.75 36.79 20.83
N GLY A 24 -11.33 36.25 19.75
CA GLY A 24 -11.42 36.96 18.47
C GLY A 24 -11.32 36.06 17.23
N HIS A 25 -12.48 35.74 16.66
CA HIS A 25 -12.79 35.72 15.22
C HIS A 25 -11.75 35.17 14.21
N VAL A 26 -12.10 34.08 13.51
CA VAL A 26 -12.36 33.98 12.05
C VAL A 26 -12.48 32.49 11.69
N THR A 27 -13.67 32.10 11.24
CA THR A 27 -13.93 30.86 10.51
C THR A 27 -13.46 31.02 9.07
N ALA A 28 -12.28 30.51 8.70
CA ALA A 28 -11.94 30.14 7.32
C ALA A 28 -10.53 29.53 7.23
N ASP A 29 -10.40 28.49 6.40
CA ASP A 29 -9.15 27.92 5.87
C ASP A 29 -8.32 27.02 6.82
N THR A 30 -8.72 25.75 6.92
CA THR A 30 -7.80 24.64 7.28
C THR A 30 -7.85 23.50 6.25
N SER A 31 -8.76 23.56 5.28
CA SER A 31 -8.94 22.55 4.23
C SER A 31 -7.83 22.54 3.18
N ARG A 32 -7.11 23.65 2.99
CA ARG A 32 -6.17 23.83 1.87
C ARG A 32 -4.74 23.31 2.13
N ALA A 33 -4.39 23.07 3.40
CA ALA A 33 -3.04 22.64 3.80
C ALA A 33 -2.84 21.10 3.76
N THR A 34 -3.93 20.33 3.88
CA THR A 34 -3.90 18.86 3.87
C THR A 34 -3.75 18.29 2.45
N GLU A 35 -4.27 18.98 1.43
CA GLU A 35 -4.19 18.58 0.01
C GLU A 35 -2.78 18.70 -0.58
N LYS A 36 -2.04 19.76 -0.24
CA LYS A 36 -0.68 19.97 -0.79
C LYS A 36 0.33 18.95 -0.27
N THR A 37 0.16 18.50 0.98
CA THR A 37 1.06 17.54 1.63
C THR A 37 0.78 16.10 1.17
N SER A 38 -0.50 15.72 1.02
CA SER A 38 -0.89 14.38 0.53
C SER A 38 -0.35 14.11 -0.87
N ASN A 39 -0.34 15.13 -1.73
CA ASN A 39 0.12 15.03 -3.11
C ASN A 39 1.66 14.94 -3.24
N LYS A 40 2.41 15.54 -2.30
CA LYS A 40 3.88 15.38 -2.21
C LYS A 40 4.26 13.98 -1.74
N GLN A 41 3.53 13.43 -0.77
CA GLN A 41 3.75 12.06 -0.30
C GLN A 41 3.42 11.03 -1.38
N ASN A 42 2.34 11.24 -2.13
CA ASN A 42 1.97 10.37 -3.26
C ASN A 42 3.06 10.34 -4.34
N ARG A 43 3.63 11.49 -4.70
CA ARG A 43 4.78 11.58 -5.63
C ARG A 43 5.99 10.78 -5.14
N LYS A 44 6.34 10.87 -3.86
CA LYS A 44 7.43 10.08 -3.25
C LYS A 44 7.13 8.57 -3.28
N ASN A 45 5.89 8.19 -2.98
CA ASN A 45 5.45 6.80 -3.02
C ASN A 45 5.52 6.25 -4.45
N ARG A 46 5.17 7.05 -5.46
CA ARG A 46 5.30 6.65 -6.87
C ARG A 46 6.75 6.38 -7.28
N LYS A 47 7.68 7.27 -6.91
CA LYS A 47 9.12 7.05 -7.16
C LYS A 47 9.66 5.77 -6.52
N LYS A 48 9.17 5.44 -5.33
CA LYS A 48 9.53 4.19 -4.63
C LYS A 48 9.02 2.95 -5.37
N LEU A 49 7.81 3.02 -5.91
CA LEU A 49 7.22 1.95 -6.73
C LEU A 49 7.91 1.83 -8.10
N GLU A 50 8.24 2.95 -8.74
CA GLU A 50 9.02 2.95 -10.00
C GLU A 50 10.40 2.32 -9.78
N ARG A 51 11.07 2.63 -8.66
CA ARG A 51 12.33 1.97 -8.30
C ARG A 51 12.16 0.48 -8.06
N LEU A 52 11.04 0.05 -7.45
CA LEU A 52 10.75 -1.37 -7.27
C LEU A 52 10.63 -2.10 -8.61
N VAL A 53 9.89 -1.53 -9.56
CA VAL A 53 9.73 -2.09 -10.92
C VAL A 53 11.04 -2.08 -11.70
N SER A 54 11.84 -1.01 -11.56
CA SER A 54 13.14 -0.93 -12.23
C SER A 54 14.13 -2.00 -11.78
N LEU A 55 14.01 -2.51 -10.54
CA LEU A 55 14.87 -3.58 -10.01
C LEU A 55 14.38 -4.97 -10.44
N TRP A 56 13.08 -5.16 -10.54
CA TRP A 56 12.42 -6.43 -10.87
C TRP A 56 11.26 -6.22 -11.85
N PRO A 57 11.56 -5.96 -13.13
CA PRO A 57 10.53 -5.70 -14.14
C PRO A 57 9.68 -6.94 -14.47
N ASP A 58 10.26 -8.14 -14.32
CA ASP A 58 9.57 -9.40 -14.65
C ASP A 58 8.46 -9.73 -13.65
N ALA A 59 8.66 -9.40 -12.36
CA ALA A 59 7.70 -9.70 -11.31
C ALA A 59 6.69 -8.57 -11.07
N PHE A 60 7.11 -7.30 -11.14
CA PHE A 60 6.29 -6.15 -10.77
C PHE A 60 5.88 -5.32 -12.00
N ASN A 61 4.58 -5.00 -12.09
CA ASN A 61 4.06 -4.13 -13.13
C ASN A 61 3.01 -3.16 -12.55
N LEU A 62 3.15 -1.86 -12.83
CA LEU A 62 2.28 -0.81 -12.29
C LEU A 62 0.94 -0.69 -13.01
N GLU A 63 0.90 -0.99 -14.30
CA GLU A 63 -0.35 -0.98 -15.08
C GLU A 63 -1.15 -2.25 -14.84
N ASN A 64 -0.52 -3.40 -15.06
CA ASN A 64 -1.15 -4.71 -14.95
C ASN A 64 -0.45 -5.55 -13.87
N PRO A 65 -0.78 -5.31 -12.59
CA PRO A 65 -0.14 -6.02 -11.50
C PRO A 65 -0.52 -7.50 -11.54
N ARG A 66 0.48 -8.37 -11.56
CA ARG A 66 0.30 -9.83 -11.50
C ARG A 66 0.20 -10.33 -10.06
N PRO A 67 -0.52 -11.44 -9.78
CA PRO A 67 -0.49 -12.09 -8.48
C PRO A 67 0.94 -12.52 -8.11
N LEU A 68 1.45 -12.03 -6.98
CA LEU A 68 2.81 -12.35 -6.54
C LEU A 68 2.85 -13.68 -5.77
N ALA A 69 3.97 -14.39 -5.84
CA ALA A 69 4.23 -15.59 -5.05
C ALA A 69 4.13 -15.33 -3.54
N ILE A 70 3.72 -16.34 -2.78
CA ILE A 70 3.71 -16.29 -1.32
C ILE A 70 5.17 -16.37 -0.86
N GLY A 71 5.63 -15.39 -0.08
CA GLY A 71 7.04 -15.33 0.34
C GLY A 71 7.95 -14.50 -0.56
N ILE A 72 7.38 -13.71 -1.49
CA ILE A 72 8.13 -12.76 -2.34
C ILE A 72 8.98 -11.78 -1.51
N ASP A 73 8.61 -11.53 -0.25
CA ASP A 73 9.34 -10.70 0.70
C ASP A 73 10.68 -11.32 1.13
N LYS A 74 10.73 -12.64 1.29
CA LYS A 74 11.96 -13.39 1.61
C LYS A 74 12.87 -13.44 0.40
N ALA A 75 12.31 -13.76 -0.76
CA ALA A 75 13.07 -13.82 -2.00
C ALA A 75 13.63 -12.43 -2.36
N MET A 76 12.88 -11.36 -2.09
CA MET A 76 13.33 -9.99 -2.29
C MET A 76 14.46 -9.63 -1.31
N ALA A 77 14.34 -10.04 -0.04
CA ALA A 77 15.40 -9.83 0.94
C ALA A 77 16.71 -10.53 0.54
N ALA A 78 16.62 -11.78 0.10
CA ALA A 78 17.78 -12.54 -0.38
C ALA A 78 18.44 -11.90 -1.61
N ASP A 79 17.64 -11.39 -2.56
CA ASP A 79 18.17 -10.74 -3.76
C ASP A 79 18.78 -9.35 -3.43
N ILE A 80 18.19 -8.62 -2.48
CA ILE A 80 18.76 -7.36 -1.96
C ILE A 80 20.12 -7.61 -1.32
N GLU A 81 20.25 -8.66 -0.51
CA GLU A 81 21.51 -9.04 0.13
C GLU A 81 22.55 -9.47 -0.92
N ARG A 82 22.15 -10.32 -1.88
CA ARG A 82 23.01 -10.76 -3.00
C ARG A 82 23.55 -9.58 -3.82
N ARG A 83 22.69 -8.61 -4.15
CA ARG A 83 23.04 -7.42 -4.94
C ARG A 83 23.60 -6.27 -4.09
N GLN A 84 23.68 -6.46 -2.76
CA GLN A 84 24.09 -5.45 -1.79
C GLN A 84 23.35 -4.11 -1.97
N LEU A 85 22.05 -4.18 -2.26
CA LEU A 85 21.24 -3.01 -2.54
C LEU A 85 20.97 -2.22 -1.25
N SER A 86 21.30 -0.93 -1.27
CA SER A 86 20.93 -0.02 -0.19
C SER A 86 19.42 0.24 -0.16
N GLY A 87 18.84 0.26 1.04
CA GLY A 87 17.43 0.63 1.23
C GLY A 87 16.43 -0.53 1.29
N ALA A 88 16.82 -1.68 1.83
CA ALA A 88 15.94 -2.85 2.04
C ALA A 88 14.59 -2.49 2.70
N GLY A 89 14.60 -1.62 3.71
CA GLY A 89 13.37 -1.16 4.37
C GLY A 89 12.44 -0.37 3.44
N SER A 90 12.99 0.47 2.56
CA SER A 90 12.19 1.19 1.57
C SER A 90 11.59 0.25 0.52
N LEU A 91 12.30 -0.82 0.14
CA LEU A 91 11.81 -1.82 -0.81
C LEU A 91 10.66 -2.64 -0.19
N ARG A 92 10.81 -3.11 1.06
CA ARG A 92 9.73 -3.76 1.82
C ARG A 92 8.50 -2.86 1.98
N PHE A 93 8.70 -1.57 2.24
CA PHE A 93 7.61 -0.61 2.28
C PHE A 93 6.93 -0.44 0.91
N SER A 94 7.71 -0.40 -0.16
CA SER A 94 7.20 -0.28 -1.54
C SER A 94 6.37 -1.50 -1.93
N LEU A 95 6.80 -2.70 -1.54
CA LEU A 95 6.02 -3.93 -1.69
C LEU A 95 4.67 -3.81 -0.96
N GLY A 96 4.68 -3.31 0.28
CA GLY A 96 3.44 -3.06 1.02
C GLY A 96 2.50 -2.10 0.31
N LEU A 97 3.02 -1.01 -0.26
CA LEU A 97 2.22 -0.08 -1.08
C LEU A 97 1.63 -0.75 -2.33
N TYR A 98 2.43 -1.59 -2.98
CA TYR A 98 2.03 -2.30 -4.20
C TYR A 98 0.88 -3.27 -3.94
N VAL A 99 1.00 -4.11 -2.91
CA VAL A 99 -0.02 -5.12 -2.54
C VAL A 99 -1.35 -4.47 -2.10
N HIS A 100 -1.31 -3.31 -1.46
CA HIS A 100 -2.53 -2.61 -1.06
C HIS A 100 -3.21 -1.83 -2.20
N ARG A 101 -2.59 -1.73 -3.39
CA ARG A 101 -3.18 -1.01 -4.52
C ARG A 101 -4.44 -1.71 -4.99
N SER A 102 -5.46 -0.93 -5.33
CA SER A 102 -6.75 -1.47 -5.82
C SER A 102 -6.60 -2.33 -7.07
N ALA A 103 -5.63 -2.01 -7.95
CA ALA A 103 -5.30 -2.80 -9.12
C ALA A 103 -4.78 -4.21 -8.75
N TYR A 104 -3.93 -4.33 -7.73
CA TYR A 104 -3.41 -5.62 -7.28
C TYR A 104 -4.52 -6.49 -6.68
N ILE A 105 -5.39 -5.89 -5.85
CA ILE A 105 -6.56 -6.60 -5.27
C ILE A 105 -7.51 -7.09 -6.38
N LYS A 106 -7.67 -6.32 -7.47
CA LYS A 106 -8.45 -6.76 -8.64
C LYS A 106 -7.80 -7.97 -9.32
N ALA A 107 -6.49 -7.95 -9.53
CA ALA A 107 -5.76 -9.07 -10.11
C ALA A 107 -5.86 -10.33 -9.23
N LEU A 108 -5.71 -10.18 -7.91
CA LEU A 108 -5.94 -11.28 -6.97
C LEU A 108 -7.37 -11.83 -7.02
N ALA A 109 -8.37 -10.96 -7.18
CA ALA A 109 -9.78 -11.37 -7.26
C ALA A 109 -10.12 -12.08 -8.59
N ALA A 110 -9.37 -11.78 -9.65
CA ALA A 110 -9.44 -12.49 -10.93
C ALA A 110 -8.80 -13.89 -10.84
N GLY A 111 -7.84 -14.07 -9.94
CA GLY A 111 -7.14 -15.33 -9.74
C GLY A 111 -5.98 -15.53 -10.71
N GLY A 112 -5.62 -16.80 -10.95
CA GLY A 112 -4.56 -17.20 -11.87
C GLY A 112 -3.29 -17.70 -11.18
N GLN A 113 -2.24 -17.87 -11.99
CA GLN A 113 -0.91 -18.26 -11.53
C GLN A 113 -0.23 -17.12 -10.79
N ARG A 114 0.56 -17.49 -9.78
CA ARG A 114 1.43 -16.57 -9.05
C ARG A 114 2.80 -16.54 -9.69
N TYR A 115 3.44 -15.38 -9.66
CA TYR A 115 4.76 -15.19 -10.23
C TYR A 115 5.78 -14.86 -9.14
N ASP A 116 6.94 -15.50 -9.21
CA ASP A 116 8.11 -15.19 -8.39
C ASP A 116 8.86 -13.95 -8.94
N LEU A 117 9.90 -13.50 -8.24
CA LEU A 117 10.77 -12.38 -8.61
C LEU A 117 11.41 -12.54 -10.00
N ASN A 118 11.62 -13.78 -10.42
CA ASN A 118 12.21 -14.13 -11.72
C ASN A 118 11.15 -14.30 -12.83
N GLY A 119 9.86 -14.06 -12.55
CA GLY A 119 8.78 -14.30 -13.49
C GLY A 119 8.40 -15.77 -13.67
N ASN A 120 8.91 -16.66 -12.81
CA ASN A 120 8.54 -18.07 -12.83
C ASN A 120 7.17 -18.28 -12.18
N PRO A 121 6.30 -19.14 -12.76
CA PRO A 121 5.04 -19.50 -12.14
C PRO A 121 5.31 -20.30 -10.86
N GLN A 122 4.90 -19.76 -9.71
CA GLN A 122 5.10 -20.36 -8.39
C GLN A 122 3.77 -20.52 -7.68
N GLY A 123 3.06 -21.57 -8.05
CA GLY A 123 1.77 -21.96 -7.48
C GLY A 123 0.60 -21.08 -7.95
N ASP A 124 -0.58 -21.45 -7.48
CA ASP A 124 -1.84 -20.81 -7.89
C ASP A 124 -2.47 -19.99 -6.76
N VAL A 125 -3.31 -19.02 -7.13
CA VAL A 125 -4.15 -18.30 -6.16
C VAL A 125 -5.32 -19.19 -5.75
N THR A 126 -5.37 -19.59 -4.48
CA THR A 126 -6.47 -20.42 -3.96
C THR A 126 -7.78 -19.64 -3.90
N ALA A 127 -8.91 -20.35 -4.00
CA ALA A 127 -10.25 -19.75 -4.01
C ALA A 127 -10.50 -18.87 -2.77
N GLU A 128 -10.03 -19.28 -1.59
CA GLU A 128 -10.14 -18.49 -0.35
C GLU A 128 -9.45 -17.13 -0.46
N GLN A 129 -8.29 -17.08 -1.13
CA GLN A 129 -7.54 -15.84 -1.32
C GLN A 129 -8.24 -14.91 -2.31
N GLN A 130 -8.86 -15.48 -3.35
CA GLN A 130 -9.69 -14.74 -4.29
C GLN A 130 -10.92 -14.14 -3.59
N GLU A 131 -11.59 -14.92 -2.73
CA GLU A 131 -12.75 -14.45 -1.99
C GLU A 131 -12.39 -13.31 -1.03
N ARG A 132 -11.30 -13.46 -0.26
CA ARG A 132 -10.78 -12.37 0.59
C ARG A 132 -10.45 -11.12 -0.22
N ALA A 133 -9.86 -11.26 -1.41
CA ALA A 133 -9.57 -10.13 -2.29
C ALA A 133 -10.86 -9.48 -2.82
N ARG A 134 -11.89 -10.26 -3.16
CA ARG A 134 -13.22 -9.76 -3.55
C ARG A 134 -13.89 -8.98 -2.42
N ALA A 135 -13.82 -9.49 -1.19
CA ALA A 135 -14.33 -8.81 0.00
C ALA A 135 -13.61 -7.48 0.24
N GLN A 136 -12.27 -7.47 0.21
CA GLN A 136 -11.47 -6.24 0.34
C GLN A 136 -11.80 -5.22 -0.77
N ARG A 137 -12.00 -5.69 -2.01
CA ARG A 137 -12.41 -4.82 -3.12
C ARG A 137 -13.77 -4.18 -2.86
N LYS A 138 -14.74 -4.94 -2.35
CA LYS A 138 -16.08 -4.44 -2.02
C LYS A 138 -16.02 -3.38 -0.91
N GLN A 139 -15.27 -3.65 0.17
CA GLN A 139 -15.06 -2.69 1.26
C GLN A 139 -14.43 -1.38 0.76
N LYS A 140 -13.37 -1.45 -0.05
CA LYS A 140 -12.72 -0.25 -0.63
C LYS A 140 -13.62 0.51 -1.58
N LYS A 141 -14.46 -0.18 -2.35
CA LYS A 141 -15.43 0.48 -3.24
C LYS A 141 -16.49 1.20 -2.41
N ALA A 142 -17.03 0.55 -1.37
CA ALA A 142 -18.02 1.15 -0.48
C ALA A 142 -17.49 2.45 0.14
N LEU A 143 -16.32 2.42 0.77
CA LEU A 143 -15.65 3.61 1.33
C LEU A 143 -15.61 4.77 0.33
N ARG A 144 -15.21 4.52 -0.92
CA ARG A 144 -15.14 5.58 -1.96
C ARG A 144 -16.51 6.08 -2.43
N THR A 145 -17.56 5.27 -2.28
CA THR A 145 -18.92 5.64 -2.73
C THR A 145 -19.64 6.45 -1.65
N GLU A 146 -19.38 6.16 -0.38
CA GLU A 146 -19.88 6.97 0.75
C GLU A 146 -19.31 8.39 0.70
N ASP A 147 -18.01 8.53 0.43
CA ASP A 147 -17.36 9.85 0.27
C ASP A 147 -17.91 10.64 -0.93
N ALA A 148 -18.40 9.96 -1.97
CA ALA A 148 -18.91 10.58 -3.20
C ALA A 148 -20.41 10.92 -3.15
N LYS A 149 -21.11 10.54 -2.07
CA LYS A 149 -22.55 10.74 -1.90
C LYS A 149 -22.90 11.91 -0.96
N CYS A 150 -21.90 12.53 -0.33
CA CYS A 150 -22.08 13.64 0.61
C CYS A 150 -21.85 15.04 0.00
N ASP A 151 -21.73 15.16 -1.33
CA ASP A 151 -21.84 16.42 -2.08
C ASP A 151 -23.24 16.57 -2.69
#